data_AF-A0A090VH84-F1
#
_entry.id   AF-A0A090VH84-F1
#
_cell.length_a   1.000
_cell.length_b   1.000
_cell.length_c   1.000
_cell.angle_alpha   90.00
_cell.angle_beta   90.00
_cell.angle_gamma   90.00
#
_symmetry.space_group_name_H-M   'P 1'
#
loop_
_entity.id
_entity.type
_entity.pdbx_description
1 polymer ?
#
loop_
_entity_poly.entity_id
_entity_poly.type
_entity_poly.pdbx_seq_one_letter_code
_entity_poly.pdbx_strand_id
1 'polypeptide(L)'
;MGDFYNIDIRDCKIYDNKGGGIKILSVDGANIHDITIENIEMDNVDMPIFVRLGERLKTYRTAKKQAVGTINNVLIKNITATTRSLEESRISPPSGILITGTPNHKIGNLKLENINITLPGGGKKDDGLNVPEDETRYPEFSFFKVLPAYGLYARHIEDLKISNVNFKVNSPDQRSKSLIIE
;
A
#
# COMPACT_ATOMS: atom_id res chain seq x y z
N MET A 1 3.20 15.03 15.70
CA MET A 1 2.38 13.82 15.53
C MET A 1 2.56 12.95 16.76
N GLY A 2 1.52 12.20 17.15
CA GLY A 2 1.67 11.09 18.10
C GLY A 2 2.05 9.82 17.35
N ASP A 3 2.67 8.88 18.06
CA ASP A 3 3.04 7.57 17.54
C ASP A 3 1.83 6.61 17.58
N PHE A 4 1.87 5.59 16.72
CA PHE A 4 0.83 4.56 16.62
C PHE A 4 1.47 3.19 16.85
N TYR A 5 1.14 2.55 17.96
CA TYR A 5 1.73 1.25 18.26
C TYR A 5 0.81 0.38 19.10
N ASN A 6 1.07 -0.94 19.07
CA ASN A 6 0.25 -1.97 19.72
C ASN A 6 -1.22 -1.91 19.28
N ILE A 7 -1.43 -2.02 17.97
CA ILE A 7 -2.78 -1.94 17.37
C ILE A 7 -3.09 -3.27 16.67
N ASP A 8 -4.20 -3.87 17.08
CA ASP A 8 -4.76 -5.05 16.45
C ASP A 8 -6.11 -4.72 15.78
N ILE A 9 -6.23 -5.03 14.48
CA ILE A 9 -7.47 -4.90 13.71
C ILE A 9 -7.83 -6.28 13.15
N ARG A 10 -9.03 -6.76 13.44
CA ARG A 10 -9.46 -8.11 13.02
C ARG A 10 -10.93 -8.20 12.65
N ASP A 11 -11.25 -9.21 11.86
CA ASP A 11 -12.61 -9.69 11.58
C ASP A 11 -13.52 -8.58 11.02
N CYS A 12 -12.98 -7.82 10.07
CA CYS A 12 -13.67 -6.68 9.46
C CYS A 12 -14.04 -6.96 8.00
N LYS A 13 -15.15 -6.37 7.56
CA LYS A 13 -15.54 -6.29 6.15
C LYS A 13 -15.46 -4.85 5.65
N ILE A 14 -14.80 -4.65 4.52
CA ILE A 14 -14.69 -3.35 3.85
C ILE A 14 -15.42 -3.44 2.52
N TYR A 15 -16.42 -2.59 2.32
CA TYR A 15 -17.23 -2.57 1.10
C TYR A 15 -17.23 -1.18 0.47
N ASP A 16 -17.17 -1.13 -0.86
CA ASP A 16 -17.34 0.07 -1.67
C ASP A 16 -16.41 1.24 -1.26
N ASN A 17 -15.12 0.93 -1.06
CA ASN A 17 -14.11 1.93 -0.73
C ASN A 17 -13.37 2.45 -1.99
N LYS A 18 -13.58 3.72 -2.36
CA LYS A 18 -12.82 4.41 -3.44
C LYS A 18 -11.43 4.88 -3.00
N GLY A 19 -10.76 4.07 -2.18
CA GLY A 19 -9.58 4.41 -1.43
C GLY A 19 -8.62 3.24 -1.28
N GLY A 20 -7.78 3.34 -0.26
CA GLY A 20 -6.99 2.21 0.21
C GLY A 20 -7.80 1.46 1.26
N GLY A 21 -7.96 0.15 1.11
CA GLY A 21 -8.70 -0.68 2.06
C GLY A 21 -7.99 -0.72 3.42
N ILE A 22 -6.72 -1.13 3.41
CA ILE A 22 -5.78 -0.97 4.53
C ILE A 22 -4.79 0.14 4.15
N LYS A 23 -4.72 1.19 4.98
CA LYS A 23 -3.74 2.27 4.83
C LYS A 23 -2.87 2.40 6.09
N ILE A 24 -1.56 2.28 5.93
CA ILE A 24 -0.58 2.56 6.98
C ILE A 24 0.34 3.67 6.50
N LEU A 25 0.16 4.87 7.03
CA LEU A 25 0.78 6.08 6.50
C LEU A 25 1.49 6.85 7.62
N SER A 26 2.82 6.92 7.54
CA SER A 26 3.59 7.88 8.31
C SER A 26 4.23 8.87 7.36
N VAL A 27 3.70 10.10 7.30
CA VAL A 27 4.26 11.15 6.44
C VAL A 27 4.58 12.45 7.15
N ASP A 28 4.11 12.63 8.39
CA ASP A 28 4.37 13.83 9.17
C ASP A 28 5.13 13.56 10.49
N GLY A 29 5.87 12.45 10.54
CA GLY A 29 6.82 12.20 11.62
C GLY A 29 6.35 11.28 12.75
N ALA A 30 5.29 10.50 12.56
CA ALA A 30 4.86 9.49 13.53
C ALA A 30 5.70 8.21 13.40
N ASN A 31 6.02 7.56 14.52
CA ASN A 31 6.52 6.19 14.50
C ASN A 31 5.33 5.24 14.56
N ILE A 32 5.27 4.31 13.61
CA ILE A 32 4.24 3.29 13.52
C ILE A 32 4.91 1.93 13.71
N HIS A 33 4.57 1.20 14.76
CA HIS A 33 5.10 -0.14 14.97
C HIS A 33 4.19 -1.07 15.75
N ASP A 34 4.44 -2.38 15.70
CA ASP A 34 3.65 -3.39 16.41
C ASP A 34 2.17 -3.36 16.00
N ILE A 35 1.94 -3.51 14.68
CA ILE A 35 0.61 -3.47 14.08
C ILE A 35 0.27 -4.85 13.53
N THR A 36 -0.88 -5.40 13.94
CA THR A 36 -1.45 -6.62 13.33
C THR A 36 -2.78 -6.29 12.68
N ILE A 37 -2.93 -6.67 11.41
CA ILE A 37 -4.20 -6.60 10.69
C ILE A 37 -4.50 -7.99 10.12
N GLU A 38 -5.59 -8.60 10.57
CA GLU A 38 -5.94 -9.97 10.15
C GLU A 38 -7.43 -10.18 9.85
N ASN A 39 -7.73 -11.22 9.06
CA ASN A 39 -9.10 -11.66 8.78
C ASN A 39 -9.97 -10.53 8.20
N ILE A 40 -9.51 -9.93 7.10
CA ILE A 40 -10.22 -8.83 6.43
C ILE A 40 -10.77 -9.32 5.10
N GLU A 41 -12.08 -9.15 4.92
CA GLU A 41 -12.77 -9.34 3.64
C GLU A 41 -13.03 -7.99 2.99
N MET A 42 -12.65 -7.83 1.73
CA MET A 42 -12.87 -6.60 0.98
C MET A 42 -13.61 -6.88 -0.33
N ASP A 43 -14.61 -6.05 -0.63
CA ASP A 43 -15.30 -6.09 -1.91
C ASP A 43 -15.49 -4.67 -2.45
N ASN A 44 -15.30 -4.53 -3.76
CA ASN A 44 -15.38 -3.26 -4.48
C ASN A 44 -14.43 -2.17 -3.92
N VAL A 45 -13.15 -2.50 -3.73
CA VAL A 45 -12.10 -1.57 -3.22
C VAL A 45 -11.10 -1.15 -4.32
N ASP A 46 -10.52 0.05 -4.24
CA ASP A 46 -9.52 0.50 -5.24
C ASP A 46 -8.13 -0.13 -4.98
N MET A 47 -7.50 0.22 -3.87
CA MET A 47 -6.14 -0.22 -3.49
C MET A 47 -6.22 -1.05 -2.20
N PRO A 48 -6.38 -2.38 -2.26
CA PRO A 48 -6.54 -3.23 -1.07
C PRO A 48 -5.54 -2.93 0.06
N ILE A 49 -4.25 -2.78 -0.26
CA ILE A 49 -3.21 -2.48 0.74
C ILE A 49 -2.32 -1.33 0.23
N PHE A 50 -2.21 -0.27 1.04
CA PHE A 50 -1.34 0.86 0.78
C PHE A 50 -0.50 1.22 2.02
N VAL A 51 0.82 1.14 1.90
CA VAL A 51 1.76 1.51 2.96
C VAL A 51 2.71 2.59 2.44
N ARG A 52 2.76 3.72 3.15
CA ARG A 52 3.58 4.88 2.78
C ARG A 52 4.32 5.43 3.98
N LEU A 53 5.64 5.33 3.95
CA LEU A 53 6.53 6.21 4.73
C LEU A 53 6.93 7.39 3.84
N GLY A 54 6.73 8.63 4.28
CA GLY A 54 7.00 9.84 3.50
C GLY A 54 7.48 11.00 4.36
N GLU A 55 7.80 12.11 3.70
CA GLU A 55 8.55 13.24 4.26
C GLU A 55 7.79 14.57 4.11
N ARG A 56 6.46 14.52 4.14
CA ARG A 56 5.61 15.72 4.09
C ARG A 56 5.88 16.63 5.29
N LEU A 57 6.03 16.05 6.49
CA LEU A 57 6.39 16.74 7.74
C LEU A 57 5.52 17.97 8.01
N LYS A 58 4.22 17.88 7.71
CA LYS A 58 3.27 18.97 7.92
C LYS A 58 3.11 19.21 9.42
N THR A 59 3.26 20.46 9.84
CA THR A 59 3.05 20.87 11.22
C THR A 59 1.60 21.33 11.44
N TYR A 60 1.11 21.16 12.68
CA TYR A 60 -0.17 21.70 13.11
C TYR A 60 0.06 22.94 13.98
N ARG A 61 -0.44 24.10 13.53
CA ARG A 61 -0.29 25.39 14.22
C ARG A 61 1.20 25.67 14.56
N THR A 62 1.49 25.94 15.83
CA THR A 62 2.82 26.28 16.35
C THR A 62 3.63 25.06 16.79
N ALA A 63 3.18 23.84 16.48
CA ALA A 63 3.92 22.64 16.82
C ALA A 63 5.27 22.60 16.09
N LYS A 64 6.31 22.17 16.81
CA LYS A 64 7.65 21.97 16.24
C LYS A 64 7.58 20.92 15.11
N LYS A 65 8.29 21.19 14.01
CA LYS A 65 8.48 20.21 12.93
C LYS A 65 9.18 18.97 13.46
N GLN A 66 8.59 17.81 13.22
CA GLN A 66 9.18 16.53 13.58
C GLN A 66 10.18 16.06 12.52
N ALA A 67 11.07 15.16 12.91
CA ALA A 67 11.87 14.39 11.97
C ALA A 67 10.96 13.41 11.21
N VAL A 68 11.50 12.77 10.17
CA VAL A 68 10.82 11.68 9.47
C VAL A 68 10.55 10.54 10.46
N GLY A 69 9.35 9.98 10.36
CA GLY A 69 8.89 8.91 11.23
C GLY A 69 9.39 7.55 10.76
N THR A 70 8.77 6.49 11.27
CA THR A 70 9.09 5.11 10.91
C THR A 70 7.83 4.29 10.70
N ILE A 71 7.95 3.20 9.93
CA ILE A 71 6.97 2.11 9.87
C ILE A 71 7.78 0.82 10.04
N ASN A 72 7.50 0.05 11.08
CA ASN A 72 8.26 -1.16 11.40
C ASN A 72 7.38 -2.21 12.11
N ASN A 73 7.74 -3.49 12.05
CA ASN A 73 7.00 -4.60 12.68
C ASN A 73 5.49 -4.57 12.39
N VAL A 74 5.14 -4.66 11.11
CA VAL A 74 3.76 -4.71 10.63
C VAL A 74 3.45 -6.11 10.08
N LEU A 75 2.37 -6.72 10.57
CA LEU A 75 1.83 -7.98 10.07
C LEU A 75 0.45 -7.75 9.44
N ILE A 76 0.32 -8.07 8.15
CA ILE A 76 -0.97 -8.10 7.45
C ILE A 76 -1.19 -9.53 6.96
N LYS A 77 -2.24 -10.20 7.45
CA LYS A 77 -2.50 -11.60 7.09
C LYS A 77 -3.97 -11.95 6.91
N ASN A 78 -4.24 -13.06 6.23
CA ASN A 78 -5.59 -13.59 6.02
C ASN A 78 -6.52 -12.54 5.39
N ILE A 79 -6.11 -12.00 4.23
CA ILE A 79 -6.85 -10.97 3.51
C ILE A 79 -7.45 -11.57 2.25
N THR A 80 -8.75 -11.35 2.02
CA THR A 80 -9.39 -11.63 0.74
C THR A 80 -9.98 -10.34 0.20
N ALA A 81 -9.60 -9.93 -1.02
CA ALA A 81 -10.09 -8.69 -1.62
C ALA A 81 -10.50 -8.88 -3.07
N THR A 82 -11.57 -8.21 -3.47
CA THR A 82 -11.93 -7.99 -4.88
C THR A 82 -11.89 -6.50 -5.16
N THR A 83 -11.09 -6.09 -6.16
CA THR A 83 -11.00 -4.69 -6.53
C THR A 83 -12.14 -4.26 -7.46
N ARG A 84 -12.30 -2.94 -7.60
CA ARG A 84 -13.21 -2.33 -8.58
C ARG A 84 -12.90 -2.76 -10.01
N SER A 85 -13.88 -2.56 -10.90
CA SER A 85 -13.69 -2.70 -12.34
C SER A 85 -12.74 -1.64 -12.91
N LEU A 86 -12.30 -1.78 -14.16
CA LEU A 86 -11.43 -0.81 -14.83
C LEU A 86 -12.08 0.58 -14.94
N GLU A 87 -13.38 0.63 -15.16
CA GLU A 87 -14.16 1.84 -15.41
C GLU A 87 -14.43 2.62 -14.12
N GLU A 88 -14.55 1.93 -13.00
CA GLU A 88 -14.82 2.53 -11.70
C GLU A 88 -13.58 2.82 -10.87
N SER A 89 -12.43 2.26 -11.26
CA SER A 89 -11.17 2.42 -10.54
C SER A 89 -10.65 3.85 -10.66
N ARG A 90 -10.14 4.41 -9.56
CA ARG A 90 -9.52 5.74 -9.57
C ARG A 90 -8.23 5.79 -10.37
N ILE A 91 -7.55 4.65 -10.49
CA ILE A 91 -6.41 4.42 -11.37
C ILE A 91 -6.74 3.21 -12.22
N SER A 92 -6.61 3.35 -13.54
CA SER A 92 -6.97 2.32 -14.49
C SER A 92 -5.79 2.06 -15.44
N PRO A 93 -5.25 0.83 -15.49
CA PRO A 93 -5.60 -0.33 -14.66
C PRO A 93 -5.13 -0.20 -13.19
N PRO A 94 -5.88 -0.76 -12.22
CA PRO A 94 -5.50 -0.71 -10.80
C PRO A 94 -4.37 -1.70 -10.47
N SER A 95 -3.84 -1.59 -9.25
CA SER A 95 -2.92 -2.56 -8.66
C SER A 95 -3.39 -2.98 -7.26
N GLY A 96 -3.00 -4.17 -6.80
CA GLY A 96 -3.48 -4.73 -5.53
C GLY A 96 -2.80 -4.16 -4.28
N ILE A 97 -1.46 -4.03 -4.33
CA ILE A 97 -0.65 -3.63 -3.17
C ILE A 97 0.41 -2.62 -3.60
N LEU A 98 0.49 -1.50 -2.87
CA LEU A 98 1.55 -0.50 -2.97
C LEU A 98 2.24 -0.32 -1.62
N ILE A 99 3.55 -0.56 -1.57
CA ILE A 99 4.40 -0.32 -0.40
C ILE A 99 5.55 0.59 -0.83
N THR A 100 5.69 1.76 -0.21
CA THR A 100 6.80 2.66 -0.56
C THR A 100 7.27 3.49 0.62
N GLY A 101 8.56 3.35 0.96
CA GLY A 101 9.31 4.38 1.68
C GLY A 101 9.80 5.49 0.72
N THR A 102 10.82 6.24 1.12
CA THR A 102 11.53 7.22 0.30
C THR A 102 12.99 6.81 0.10
N PRO A 103 13.75 7.42 -0.84
CA PRO A 103 15.14 7.07 -1.07
C PRO A 103 16.03 7.19 0.18
N ASN A 104 15.66 8.08 1.11
CA ASN A 104 16.42 8.33 2.34
C ASN A 104 15.82 7.62 3.57
N HIS A 105 14.59 7.12 3.50
CA HIS A 105 13.89 6.50 4.64
C HIS A 105 13.09 5.28 4.18
N LYS A 106 13.68 4.11 4.41
CA LYS A 106 13.03 2.84 4.11
C LYS A 106 12.03 2.45 5.20
N ILE A 107 10.98 1.74 4.79
CA ILE A 107 10.12 1.00 5.72
C ILE A 107 10.96 -0.13 6.33
N GLY A 108 10.80 -0.42 7.62
CA GLY A 108 11.51 -1.50 8.30
C GLY A 108 10.96 -2.88 7.93
N ASN A 109 10.52 -3.64 8.94
CA ASN A 109 9.92 -4.96 8.76
C ASN A 109 8.42 -4.87 8.44
N LEU A 110 8.02 -5.56 7.36
CA LEU A 110 6.62 -5.78 7.00
C LEU A 110 6.43 -7.22 6.52
N LYS A 111 5.39 -7.89 7.04
CA LYS A 111 5.04 -9.26 6.66
C LYS A 111 3.64 -9.33 6.06
N LEU A 112 3.54 -9.97 4.89
CA LEU A 112 2.30 -10.26 4.17
C LEU A 112 2.09 -11.78 4.16
N GLU A 113 0.97 -12.27 4.71
CA GLU A 113 0.67 -13.71 4.77
C GLU A 113 -0.75 -14.07 4.35
N ASN A 114 -0.93 -15.11 3.54
CA ASN A 114 -2.26 -15.64 3.18
C ASN A 114 -3.19 -14.54 2.62
N ILE A 115 -2.76 -13.90 1.53
CA ILE A 115 -3.49 -12.80 0.90
C ILE A 115 -3.95 -13.23 -0.48
N ASN A 116 -5.24 -13.08 -0.78
CA ASN A 116 -5.82 -13.37 -2.09
C ASN A 116 -6.52 -12.12 -2.62
N ILE A 117 -6.07 -11.58 -3.75
CA ILE A 117 -6.63 -10.36 -4.34
C ILE A 117 -7.09 -10.64 -5.78
N THR A 118 -8.34 -10.34 -6.09
CA THR A 118 -8.89 -10.38 -7.45
C THR A 118 -8.89 -8.98 -8.06
N LEU A 119 -8.31 -8.85 -9.25
CA LEU A 119 -8.12 -7.60 -10.00
C LEU A 119 -8.79 -7.70 -11.37
N PRO A 120 -9.19 -6.58 -12.01
CA PRO A 120 -9.76 -6.61 -13.35
C PRO A 120 -8.71 -6.96 -14.43
N GLY A 121 -7.42 -6.66 -14.20
CA GLY A 121 -6.35 -6.82 -15.18
C GLY A 121 -6.32 -5.67 -16.20
N GLY A 122 -5.84 -5.92 -17.42
CA GLY A 122 -5.92 -4.96 -18.53
C GLY A 122 -4.71 -4.04 -18.73
N GLY A 123 -3.66 -4.16 -17.91
CA GLY A 123 -2.44 -3.38 -18.10
C GLY A 123 -1.55 -3.83 -19.24
N LYS A 124 -0.77 -2.87 -19.75
CA LYS A 124 0.24 -3.06 -20.80
C LYS A 124 1.63 -3.13 -20.19
N LYS A 125 2.55 -3.78 -20.89
CA LYS A 125 3.93 -4.01 -20.42
C LYS A 125 4.66 -2.72 -20.01
N ASP A 126 4.42 -1.62 -20.73
CA ASP A 126 5.13 -0.35 -20.54
C ASP A 126 4.36 0.65 -19.66
N ASP A 127 3.24 0.23 -19.04
CA ASP A 127 2.49 1.08 -18.13
C ASP A 127 3.28 1.34 -16.84
N GLY A 128 3.32 2.60 -16.41
CA GLY A 128 3.76 2.93 -15.05
C GLY A 128 5.24 2.78 -14.77
N LEU A 129 6.11 2.64 -15.78
CA LEU A 129 7.54 2.38 -15.57
C LEU A 129 8.28 3.48 -14.76
N ASN A 130 7.78 4.72 -14.79
CA ASN A 130 8.37 5.86 -14.07
C ASN A 130 7.51 6.24 -12.85
N VAL A 131 7.68 5.50 -11.75
CA VAL A 131 6.96 5.76 -10.48
C VAL A 131 7.63 6.92 -9.72
N PRO A 132 6.96 8.07 -9.52
CA PRO A 132 7.57 9.24 -8.88
C PRO A 132 7.84 9.00 -7.40
N GLU A 133 8.93 9.53 -6.84
CA GLU A 133 9.23 9.39 -5.40
C GLU A 133 8.22 10.12 -4.49
N ASP A 134 7.72 11.28 -4.92
CA ASP A 134 6.64 12.06 -4.26
C ASP A 134 6.78 12.11 -2.72
N GLU A 135 8.01 12.39 -2.25
CA GLU A 135 8.41 12.33 -0.84
C GLU A 135 7.56 13.24 0.05
N THR A 136 7.27 14.45 -0.40
CA THR A 136 6.62 15.51 0.39
C THR A 136 5.12 15.68 0.10
N ARG A 137 4.56 14.90 -0.83
CA ARG A 137 3.16 15.04 -1.26
C ARG A 137 2.19 14.43 -0.23
N TYR A 138 0.93 14.87 -0.27
CA TYR A 138 -0.15 14.20 0.48
C TYR A 138 -0.20 12.69 0.12
N PRO A 139 -0.30 11.78 1.11
CA PRO A 139 -0.16 10.35 0.87
C PRO A 139 -1.44 9.74 0.30
N GLU A 140 -1.58 9.78 -1.01
CA GLU A 140 -2.69 9.16 -1.70
C GLU A 140 -2.18 8.32 -2.87
N PHE A 141 -2.59 7.05 -2.95
CA PHE A 141 -2.05 6.08 -3.91
C PHE A 141 -2.25 6.54 -5.36
N SER A 142 -3.33 7.28 -5.66
CA SER A 142 -3.61 7.75 -7.01
C SER A 142 -2.56 8.73 -7.55
N PHE A 143 -1.74 9.35 -6.70
CA PHE A 143 -0.65 10.22 -7.16
C PHE A 143 0.49 9.43 -7.80
N PHE A 144 0.63 8.14 -7.50
CA PHE A 144 1.60 7.25 -8.13
C PHE A 144 1.15 6.75 -9.51
N LYS A 145 -0.09 7.09 -9.92
CA LYS A 145 -0.69 6.70 -11.20
C LYS A 145 -0.70 5.17 -11.37
N VAL A 146 -0.76 4.70 -12.62
CA VAL A 146 -0.64 3.28 -12.94
C VAL A 146 0.75 2.81 -12.53
N LEU A 147 0.81 1.70 -11.79
CA LEU A 147 2.05 1.06 -11.35
C LEU A 147 2.48 -0.01 -12.36
N PRO A 148 3.80 -0.33 -12.43
CA PRO A 148 4.34 -1.31 -13.38
C PRO A 148 4.14 -2.77 -12.97
N ALA A 149 3.50 -3.00 -11.81
CA ALA A 149 3.06 -4.31 -11.36
C ALA A 149 1.58 -4.28 -11.00
N TYR A 150 0.83 -5.30 -11.43
CA TYR A 150 -0.61 -5.38 -11.15
C TYR A 150 -0.89 -5.93 -9.74
N GLY A 151 -0.07 -6.83 -9.23
CA GLY A 151 -0.28 -7.46 -7.92
C GLY A 151 0.34 -6.65 -6.79
N LEU A 152 1.68 -6.64 -6.74
CA LEU A 152 2.46 -5.99 -5.68
C LEU A 152 3.54 -5.10 -6.29
N TYR A 153 3.54 -3.83 -5.93
CA TYR A 153 4.69 -2.94 -6.12
C TYR A 153 5.25 -2.54 -4.75
N ALA A 154 6.53 -2.80 -4.53
CA ALA A 154 7.23 -2.38 -3.33
C ALA A 154 8.56 -1.69 -3.67
N ARG A 155 8.91 -0.64 -2.93
CA ARG A 155 10.25 -0.05 -2.95
C ARG A 155 10.60 0.62 -1.63
N HIS A 156 11.89 0.86 -1.39
CA HIS A 156 12.38 1.52 -0.17
C HIS A 156 11.87 0.81 1.09
N ILE A 157 12.15 -0.48 1.19
CA ILE A 157 11.79 -1.34 2.32
C ILE A 157 12.97 -2.24 2.68
N GLU A 158 13.29 -2.35 3.97
CA GLU A 158 14.43 -3.12 4.48
C GLU A 158 14.12 -4.62 4.52
N ASP A 159 12.98 -5.03 5.08
CA ASP A 159 12.61 -6.45 5.22
C ASP A 159 11.13 -6.67 4.90
N LEU A 160 10.86 -7.09 3.65
CA LEU A 160 9.53 -7.48 3.20
C LEU A 160 9.43 -9.00 3.10
N LYS A 161 8.67 -9.61 4.02
CA LYS A 161 8.41 -11.05 4.03
C LYS A 161 7.05 -11.35 3.41
N ILE A 162 7.03 -12.22 2.41
CA ILE A 162 5.83 -12.56 1.65
C ILE A 162 5.63 -14.08 1.70
N SER A 163 4.47 -14.51 2.20
CA SER A 163 4.09 -15.92 2.28
C SER A 163 2.66 -16.11 1.78
N ASN A 164 2.46 -16.99 0.79
CA ASN A 164 1.13 -17.31 0.25
C ASN A 164 0.31 -16.06 -0.16
N VAL A 165 0.87 -15.24 -1.05
CA VAL A 165 0.18 -14.07 -1.62
C VAL A 165 -0.15 -14.32 -3.09
N ASN A 166 -1.45 -14.36 -3.39
CA ASN A 166 -1.99 -14.74 -4.69
C ASN A 166 -2.81 -13.58 -5.28
N PHE A 167 -2.67 -13.43 -6.59
CA PHE A 167 -3.40 -12.45 -7.37
C PHE A 167 -4.12 -13.18 -8.50
N LYS A 168 -5.42 -12.94 -8.62
CA LYS A 168 -6.24 -13.38 -9.76
C LYS A 168 -6.55 -12.16 -10.62
N VAL A 169 -6.42 -12.29 -11.93
CA VAL A 169 -6.82 -11.25 -12.89
C VAL A 169 -7.99 -11.75 -13.73
N ASN A 170 -9.01 -10.91 -13.93
CA ASN A 170 -10.19 -11.26 -14.72
C ASN A 170 -9.94 -11.15 -16.22
N SER A 171 -9.06 -10.23 -16.62
CA SER A 171 -8.54 -10.08 -17.99
C SER A 171 -7.01 -10.16 -17.99
N PRO A 172 -6.37 -10.51 -19.12
CA PRO A 172 -4.91 -10.50 -19.23
C PRO A 172 -4.32 -9.15 -18.79
N ASP A 173 -3.25 -9.18 -18.01
CA ASP A 173 -2.46 -8.02 -17.63
C ASP A 173 -1.00 -8.32 -18.00
N GLN A 174 -0.40 -7.44 -18.82
CA GLN A 174 0.95 -7.61 -19.33
C GLN A 174 2.02 -7.04 -18.39
N ARG A 175 1.60 -6.35 -17.32
CA ARG A 175 2.51 -5.90 -16.26
C ARG A 175 2.99 -7.08 -15.44
N SER A 176 4.07 -6.89 -14.69
CA SER A 176 4.57 -7.94 -13.81
C SER A 176 3.58 -8.24 -12.67
N LYS A 177 3.50 -9.50 -12.22
CA LYS A 177 2.71 -9.85 -11.03
C LYS A 177 3.20 -9.09 -9.80
N SER A 178 4.51 -9.03 -9.63
CA SER A 178 5.14 -8.34 -8.51
C SER A 178 6.42 -7.68 -8.99
N LEU A 179 6.70 -6.48 -8.46
CA LEU A 179 7.96 -5.76 -8.65
C LEU A 179 8.38 -5.19 -7.29
N ILE A 180 9.55 -5.62 -6.81
CA ILE A 180 10.14 -5.17 -5.56
C ILE A 180 11.49 -4.55 -5.93
N ILE A 181 11.67 -3.28 -5.61
CA ILE A 181 12.89 -2.52 -5.88
C ILE A 181 13.60 -2.30 -4.54
N GLU A 182 14.92 -2.46 -4.53
CA GLU A 182 15.76 -2.23 -3.35
C GLU A 182 15.74 -0.77 -2.86
#